data_AF-A0A9W7E6U6-F1
#
_entry.id   AF-A0A9W7E6U6-F1
#
_cell.length_a   1.000
_cell.length_b   1.000
_cell.length_c   1.000
_cell.angle_alpha   90.00
_cell.angle_beta   90.00
_cell.angle_gamma   90.00
#
_symmetry.space_group_name_H-M   'P 1'
#
loop_
_entity.id
_entity.type
_entity.pdbx_description
1 polymer ?
#
loop_
_entity_poly.entity_id
_entity_poly.type
_entity_poly.pdbx_seq_one_letter_code
_entity_poly.pdbx_strand_id
1 'polypeptide(L)'
;MASFFTTPRESGSTPPSSTNLPNTPRIKILCLHGGSHNAPLFKKQLTPLINYLRKRVNSEKMEERVPPCEFVFVNGPLLNDGSLSYSSLPRPCEEDLDADKKEHNRQLREQRMWFHEPSSEHSLDPSKLAGVDATLLWLSQCWNSQLQSDPYHGILSFSQGASFAGMWPLISTEQYKCRNLRFEILINSYIPCPPPEKGFGNVTRQEHYEDNILNIPSLHVYGVNNDIVRAEESREVVKRFVDPVVYEHEFGHALPGTQECFNVVAEFLRREGRRLLEDYDERILSMQSQLKSLEFQAGSLIAHESEVNPPRALMAVIDRNAVGGWSGGRRVEPGGGAPCPEDFVKGVGERGKGGKQEGPDRRMPEKKEEGGEGGGGGKTD
;
A
#
# COMPACT_ATOMS: atom_id res chain seq x y z
N MET A 1 -45.01 45.72 -12.53
CA MET A 1 -43.92 45.90 -11.55
C MET A 1 -43.44 44.52 -11.15
N ALA A 2 -42.13 44.31 -11.27
CA ALA A 2 -41.49 43.01 -11.32
C ALA A 2 -41.35 42.33 -9.95
N SER A 3 -41.32 41.00 -10.04
CA SER A 3 -41.16 39.97 -9.02
C SER A 3 -39.93 40.17 -8.11
N PHE A 4 -40.14 40.03 -6.79
CA PHE A 4 -39.08 39.79 -5.81
C PHE A 4 -39.14 38.31 -5.39
N PHE A 5 -38.19 37.51 -5.87
CA PHE A 5 -37.79 36.25 -5.25
C PHE A 5 -36.27 36.28 -5.08
N THR A 6 -35.83 36.29 -3.83
CA THR A 6 -34.44 36.19 -3.40
C THR A 6 -34.00 34.72 -3.43
N THR A 7 -32.97 34.42 -4.22
CA THR A 7 -32.21 33.16 -4.17
C THR A 7 -30.82 33.42 -3.58
N PRO A 8 -30.32 32.63 -2.62
CA PRO A 8 -28.93 32.72 -2.18
C PRO A 8 -28.00 32.05 -3.20
N ARG A 9 -26.86 32.70 -3.46
CA ARG A 9 -25.74 32.19 -4.26
C ARG A 9 -25.28 30.81 -3.78
N GLU A 10 -25.37 29.81 -4.65
CA GLU A 10 -24.57 28.59 -4.53
C GLU A 10 -23.12 28.91 -4.88
N SER A 11 -22.23 28.72 -3.91
CA SER A 11 -20.79 28.68 -4.11
C SER A 11 -20.45 27.43 -4.94
N GLY A 12 -19.89 27.64 -6.14
CA GLY A 12 -19.41 26.57 -7.01
C GLY A 12 -18.37 25.70 -6.30
N SER A 13 -18.78 24.49 -5.95
CA SER A 13 -17.85 23.41 -5.63
C SER A 13 -17.41 22.77 -6.94
N THR A 14 -16.11 22.79 -7.18
CA THR A 14 -15.47 22.00 -8.23
C THR A 14 -15.76 20.52 -7.98
N PRO A 15 -16.07 19.72 -9.02
CA PRO A 15 -16.29 18.30 -8.82
C PRO A 15 -14.99 17.66 -8.33
N PRO A 16 -15.02 16.80 -7.30
CA PRO A 16 -13.83 16.09 -6.86
C PRO A 16 -13.34 15.21 -8.01
N SER A 17 -12.16 15.55 -8.54
CA SER A 17 -11.42 14.67 -9.43
C SER A 17 -10.87 13.48 -8.63
N SER A 18 -10.76 12.34 -9.30
CA SER A 18 -10.25 11.04 -8.85
C SER A 18 -11.31 10.09 -8.28
N THR A 19 -11.76 9.24 -9.18
CA THR A 19 -12.24 7.88 -8.93
C THR A 19 -11.17 7.08 -8.18
N ASN A 20 -11.09 7.24 -6.86
CA ASN A 20 -10.49 6.21 -6.02
C ASN A 20 -11.51 5.07 -5.90
N LEU A 21 -11.39 4.07 -6.79
CA LEU A 21 -11.98 2.76 -6.53
C LEU A 21 -11.25 2.17 -5.32
N PRO A 22 -11.91 1.97 -4.17
CA PRO A 22 -11.24 1.73 -2.89
C PRO A 22 -10.58 0.34 -2.74
N ASN A 23 -10.54 -0.50 -3.78
CA ASN A 23 -10.16 -1.92 -3.65
C ASN A 23 -9.23 -2.48 -4.75
N THR A 24 -8.62 -1.66 -5.62
CA THR A 24 -7.60 -2.19 -6.53
C THR A 24 -6.26 -2.31 -5.79
N PRO A 25 -5.66 -3.50 -5.67
CA PRO A 25 -4.39 -3.64 -4.97
C PRO A 25 -3.31 -2.85 -5.71
N ARG A 26 -2.56 -2.04 -4.96
CA ARG A 26 -1.51 -1.15 -5.49
C ARG A 26 -0.14 -1.72 -5.19
N ILE A 27 0.79 -1.57 -6.13
CA ILE A 27 2.20 -1.90 -5.90
C ILE A 27 2.87 -0.68 -5.29
N LYS A 28 3.34 -0.81 -4.05
CA LYS A 28 4.09 0.23 -3.35
C LYS A 28 5.59 0.05 -3.52
N ILE A 29 6.26 1.08 -4.01
CA ILE A 29 7.68 1.03 -4.44
C ILE A 29 8.46 2.10 -3.70
N LEU A 30 9.50 1.69 -2.98
CA LEU A 30 10.43 2.60 -2.32
C LEU A 30 11.47 3.09 -3.33
N CYS A 31 11.65 4.42 -3.43
CA CYS A 31 12.52 5.04 -4.41
C CYS A 31 13.79 5.61 -3.77
N LEU A 32 14.96 5.11 -4.19
CA LEU A 32 16.27 5.52 -3.66
C LEU A 32 17.07 6.28 -4.73
N HIS A 33 17.40 7.55 -4.46
CA HIS A 33 18.13 8.41 -5.40
C HIS A 33 19.64 8.03 -5.51
N GLY A 34 20.37 8.61 -6.47
CA GLY A 34 21.83 8.45 -6.58
C GLY A 34 22.63 9.27 -5.57
N GLY A 35 23.95 9.08 -5.52
CA GLY A 35 24.82 9.97 -4.75
C GLY A 35 24.72 11.40 -5.24
N SER A 36 24.89 12.38 -4.34
CA SER A 36 24.78 13.82 -4.66
C SER A 36 23.40 14.20 -5.26
N HIS A 37 22.33 13.51 -4.87
CA HIS A 37 20.95 13.81 -5.25
C HIS A 37 20.04 13.88 -4.02
N ASN A 38 18.74 14.10 -4.21
CA ASN A 38 17.73 13.97 -3.16
C ASN A 38 16.40 13.48 -3.74
N ALA A 39 15.45 13.17 -2.86
CA ALA A 39 14.13 12.65 -3.22
C ALA A 39 13.36 13.56 -4.20
N PRO A 40 13.26 14.90 -4.01
CA PRO A 40 12.59 15.77 -4.96
C PRO A 40 13.20 15.74 -6.37
N LEU A 41 14.52 15.80 -6.49
CA LEU A 41 15.21 15.76 -7.78
C LEU A 41 15.01 14.40 -8.47
N PHE A 42 15.11 13.30 -7.72
CA PHE A 42 14.89 11.97 -8.28
C PHE A 42 13.45 11.76 -8.72
N LYS A 43 12.47 12.27 -7.95
CA LYS A 43 11.06 12.28 -8.35
C LYS A 43 10.84 13.04 -9.66
N LYS A 44 11.49 14.19 -9.83
CA LYS A 44 11.43 14.97 -11.07
C LYS A 44 12.01 14.17 -12.24
N GLN A 45 13.14 13.48 -12.05
CA GLN A 45 13.74 12.61 -13.06
C GLN A 45 12.84 11.43 -13.45
N LEU A 46 12.16 10.80 -12.48
CA LEU A 46 11.24 9.67 -12.74
C LEU A 46 9.84 10.08 -13.21
N THR A 47 9.48 11.37 -13.17
CA THR A 47 8.13 11.84 -13.51
C THR A 47 7.66 11.39 -14.91
N PRO A 48 8.49 11.43 -15.98
CA PRO A 48 8.10 10.92 -17.29
C PRO A 48 7.69 9.44 -17.26
N LEU A 49 8.48 8.59 -16.59
CA LEU A 49 8.17 7.17 -16.41
C LEU A 49 6.89 6.98 -15.60
N ILE A 50 6.72 7.69 -14.48
CA ILE A 50 5.52 7.60 -13.63
C ILE A 50 4.26 7.97 -14.43
N ASN A 51 4.33 9.04 -15.21
CA ASN A 51 3.21 9.46 -16.07
C ASN A 51 2.93 8.45 -17.17
N TYR A 52 3.97 7.81 -17.72
CA TYR A 52 3.83 6.73 -18.67
C TYR A 52 3.08 5.53 -18.08
N LEU A 53 3.48 5.07 -16.90
CA LEU A 53 2.85 3.95 -16.19
C LEU A 53 1.40 4.25 -15.80
N ARG A 54 1.13 5.47 -15.32
CA ARG A 54 -0.24 5.91 -14.96
C ARG A 54 -1.22 5.82 -16.13
N LYS A 55 -0.78 6.21 -17.34
CA LYS A 55 -1.62 6.10 -18.55
C LYS A 55 -1.98 4.65 -18.87
N ARG A 56 -1.10 3.70 -18.53
CA ARG A 56 -1.31 2.27 -18.78
C ARG A 56 -2.19 1.56 -17.75
N VAL A 57 -2.44 2.16 -16.58
CA VAL A 57 -3.34 1.59 -15.57
C VAL A 57 -4.75 1.35 -16.13
N ASN A 58 -5.24 2.29 -16.93
CA ASN A 58 -6.56 2.23 -17.55
C ASN A 58 -6.51 1.84 -19.02
N SER A 59 -5.42 1.18 -19.49
CA SER A 59 -5.37 0.72 -20.88
C SER A 59 -6.52 -0.25 -21.16
N GLU A 60 -7.14 -0.10 -22.34
CA GLU A 60 -8.18 -1.00 -22.85
C GLU A 60 -7.58 -2.35 -23.25
N LYS A 61 -6.34 -2.33 -23.74
CA LYS A 61 -5.58 -3.53 -24.07
C LYS A 61 -5.05 -4.17 -22.79
N MET A 62 -5.52 -5.38 -22.51
CA MET A 62 -5.19 -6.10 -21.28
C MET A 62 -3.69 -6.38 -21.17
N GLU A 63 -3.03 -6.66 -22.29
CA GLU A 63 -1.60 -6.91 -22.39
C GLU A 63 -0.73 -5.68 -22.09
N GLU A 64 -1.27 -4.47 -22.27
CA GLU A 64 -0.57 -3.22 -21.98
C GLU A 64 -0.86 -2.69 -20.56
N ARG A 65 -1.84 -3.27 -19.87
CA ARG A 65 -2.30 -2.82 -18.56
C ARG A 65 -1.27 -3.11 -17.48
N VAL A 66 -0.90 -2.08 -16.73
CA VAL A 66 0.01 -2.16 -15.58
C VAL A 66 -0.80 -1.93 -14.30
N PRO A 67 -0.56 -2.67 -13.21
CA PRO A 67 -1.19 -2.40 -11.93
C PRO A 67 -0.87 -0.98 -11.42
N PRO A 68 -1.77 -0.36 -10.64
CA PRO A 68 -1.52 0.95 -10.06
C PRO A 68 -0.29 0.90 -9.14
N CYS A 69 0.67 1.80 -9.38
CA CYS A 69 1.91 1.88 -8.61
C CYS A 69 1.95 3.15 -7.76
N GLU A 70 2.36 3.02 -6.50
CA GLU A 70 2.67 4.11 -5.58
C GLU A 70 4.19 4.21 -5.39
N PHE A 71 4.76 5.37 -5.73
CA PHE A 71 6.19 5.63 -5.61
C PHE A 71 6.46 6.53 -4.41
N VAL A 72 7.20 6.02 -3.43
CA VAL A 72 7.58 6.77 -2.22
C VAL A 72 9.06 7.10 -2.29
N PHE A 73 9.38 8.39 -2.32
CA PHE A 73 10.74 8.89 -2.45
C PHE A 73 11.30 9.28 -1.08
N VAL A 74 12.48 8.78 -0.76
CA VAL A 74 13.17 9.06 0.51
C VAL A 74 14.55 9.66 0.28
N ASN A 75 14.99 10.49 1.20
CA ASN A 75 16.33 11.06 1.20
C ASN A 75 17.31 10.09 1.87
N GLY A 76 18.54 10.03 1.35
CA GLY A 76 19.67 9.46 2.06
C GLY A 76 19.95 10.24 3.35
N PRO A 77 20.44 9.60 4.42
CA PRO A 77 20.62 10.25 5.71
C PRO A 77 21.85 11.16 5.76
N LEU A 78 22.80 10.99 4.83
CA LEU A 78 24.07 11.72 4.84
C LEU A 78 23.94 12.98 3.98
N LEU A 79 24.35 14.12 4.51
CA LEU A 79 24.47 15.37 3.75
C LEU A 79 25.68 15.30 2.81
N ASN A 80 25.49 15.75 1.57
CA ASN A 80 26.62 16.05 0.70
C ASN A 80 27.17 17.43 1.09
N ASP A 81 28.23 17.45 1.89
CA ASP A 81 28.86 18.70 2.35
C ASP A 81 29.66 19.43 1.25
N GLY A 82 29.76 18.83 0.06
CA GLY A 82 30.47 19.38 -1.08
C GLY A 82 32.00 19.26 -0.99
N SER A 83 32.54 18.60 0.05
CA SER A 83 33.97 18.31 0.16
C SER A 83 34.46 17.31 -0.90
N LEU A 84 33.52 16.56 -1.51
CA LEU A 84 33.80 15.48 -2.47
C LEU A 84 33.31 15.75 -3.90
N SER A 85 32.80 16.96 -4.20
CA SER A 85 32.21 17.25 -5.51
C SER A 85 33.27 17.72 -6.53
N TYR A 86 33.38 16.98 -7.64
CA TYR A 86 34.11 17.38 -8.86
C TYR A 86 33.48 18.57 -9.62
N SER A 87 32.30 19.06 -9.20
CA SER A 87 31.65 20.21 -9.82
C SER A 87 31.90 21.47 -9.01
N SER A 88 33.05 22.10 -9.28
CA SER A 88 33.44 23.43 -8.81
C SER A 88 32.64 24.54 -9.49
N LEU A 89 31.31 24.44 -9.57
CA LEU A 89 30.51 25.56 -10.06
C LEU A 89 30.28 26.56 -8.91
N PRO A 90 30.59 27.85 -9.12
CA PRO A 90 30.34 28.88 -8.12
C PRO A 90 28.88 28.88 -7.68
N ARG A 91 28.66 28.80 -6.38
CA ARG A 91 27.34 28.85 -5.75
C ARG A 91 26.74 30.25 -6.02
N PRO A 92 25.60 30.40 -6.71
CA PRO A 92 25.01 31.71 -6.96
C PRO A 92 24.56 32.38 -5.65
N CYS A 93 24.75 33.69 -5.52
CA CYS A 93 24.17 34.47 -4.43
C CYS A 93 22.64 34.46 -4.54
N GLU A 94 21.94 34.31 -3.40
CA GLU A 94 20.48 34.10 -3.36
C GLU A 94 19.66 35.40 -3.44
N GLU A 95 20.34 36.55 -3.43
CA GLU A 95 19.73 37.84 -3.20
C GLU A 95 18.83 38.29 -4.36
N ASP A 96 19.08 37.83 -5.60
CA ASP A 96 18.37 38.25 -6.81
C ASP A 96 17.50 37.16 -7.48
N LEU A 97 17.32 36.00 -6.86
CA LEU A 97 16.63 34.86 -7.49
C LEU A 97 15.11 34.85 -7.25
N ASP A 98 14.36 34.47 -8.29
CA ASP A 98 12.92 34.17 -8.18
C ASP A 98 12.65 32.92 -7.32
N ALA A 99 11.40 32.72 -6.90
CA ALA A 99 11.02 31.66 -5.97
C ALA A 99 11.35 30.25 -6.50
N ASP A 100 11.16 30.01 -7.80
CA ASP A 100 11.45 28.71 -8.43
C ASP A 100 12.95 28.44 -8.48
N LYS A 101 13.77 29.46 -8.77
CA LYS A 101 15.24 29.38 -8.73
C LYS A 101 15.76 29.24 -7.30
N LYS A 102 15.11 29.85 -6.30
CA LYS A 102 15.43 29.66 -4.88
C LYS A 102 15.15 28.23 -4.42
N GLU A 103 13.99 27.68 -4.79
CA GLU A 103 13.64 26.29 -4.54
C GLU A 103 14.62 25.32 -5.21
N HIS A 104 14.95 25.56 -6.48
CA HIS A 104 15.93 24.76 -7.21
C HIS A 104 17.32 24.80 -6.55
N ASN A 105 17.79 25.99 -6.17
CA ASN A 105 19.06 26.14 -5.45
C ASN A 105 19.04 25.46 -4.09
N ARG A 106 17.94 25.53 -3.34
CA ARG A 106 17.80 24.79 -2.07
C ARG A 106 17.91 23.29 -2.30
N GLN A 107 17.25 22.75 -3.32
CA GLN A 107 17.35 21.33 -3.67
C GLN A 107 18.77 20.93 -4.10
N LEU A 108 19.52 21.82 -4.75
CA LEU A 108 20.93 21.57 -5.06
C LEU A 108 21.83 21.63 -3.81
N ARG A 109 21.49 22.43 -2.80
CA ARG A 109 22.22 22.51 -1.53
C ARG A 109 21.92 21.34 -0.60
N GLU A 110 20.72 20.77 -0.71
CA GLU A 110 20.27 19.66 0.11
C GLU A 110 20.51 18.30 -0.57
N GLN A 111 21.62 18.17 -1.29
CA GLN A 111 22.03 16.87 -1.82
C GLN A 111 22.38 15.92 -0.66
N ARG A 112 22.13 14.63 -0.90
CA ARG A 112 22.26 13.56 0.07
C ARG A 112 23.03 12.38 -0.54
N MET A 113 23.54 11.55 0.35
CA MET A 113 24.27 10.33 0.02
C MET A 113 23.79 9.18 0.91
N TRP A 114 24.04 7.95 0.45
CA TRP A 114 23.75 6.72 1.18
C TRP A 114 24.97 6.19 1.93
N PHE A 115 26.15 6.49 1.42
CA PHE A 115 27.42 6.19 2.07
C PHE A 115 28.50 7.09 1.45
N HIS A 116 29.60 7.28 2.16
CA HIS A 116 30.80 7.88 1.60
C HIS A 116 31.74 6.75 1.18
N GLU A 117 32.20 6.82 -0.06
CA GLU A 117 33.32 6.01 -0.51
C GLU A 117 34.61 6.64 0.00
N PRO A 118 35.63 5.84 0.34
CA PRO A 118 36.90 6.37 0.79
C PRO A 118 37.54 7.20 -0.32
N SER A 119 37.54 8.52 -0.15
CA SER A 119 38.37 9.43 -0.92
C SER A 119 39.72 9.57 -0.23
N SER A 120 40.79 9.52 -1.03
CA SER A 120 42.18 9.41 -0.59
C SER A 120 42.71 10.53 0.32
N GLU A 121 41.93 11.58 0.61
CA GLU A 121 42.40 12.76 1.35
C GLU A 121 41.75 12.96 2.74
N HIS A 122 40.58 12.35 3.01
CA HIS A 122 39.84 12.62 4.26
C HIS A 122 39.30 11.38 4.99
N SER A 123 39.44 10.17 4.42
CA SER A 123 39.02 8.95 5.12
C SER A 123 40.04 8.58 6.22
N LEU A 124 39.59 8.53 7.48
CA LEU A 124 40.37 7.98 8.61
C LEU A 124 40.79 6.52 8.37
N ASP A 125 40.05 5.83 7.50
CA ASP A 125 40.36 4.48 7.06
C ASP A 125 39.99 4.32 5.57
N PRO A 126 40.97 4.24 4.65
CA PRO A 126 40.71 4.08 3.21
C PRO A 126 40.12 2.70 2.86
N SER A 127 40.02 1.80 3.84
CA SER A 127 39.43 0.45 3.69
C SER A 127 37.94 0.37 4.02
N LYS A 128 37.25 1.50 4.31
CA LYS A 128 35.87 1.48 4.81
C LYS A 128 34.93 2.48 4.13
N LEU A 129 33.71 2.01 3.87
CA LEU A 129 32.57 2.86 3.52
C LEU A 129 31.99 3.50 4.80
N ALA A 130 31.81 4.83 4.81
CA ALA A 130 31.29 5.53 5.97
C ALA A 130 29.78 5.84 5.85
N GLY A 131 29.03 5.69 6.95
CA GLY A 131 27.60 6.02 7.03
C GLY A 131 26.64 4.94 6.52
N VAL A 132 27.15 3.75 6.22
CA VAL A 132 26.34 2.56 5.86
C VAL A 132 25.36 2.19 6.98
N ASP A 133 25.81 2.23 8.22
CA ASP A 133 25.03 1.97 9.43
C ASP A 133 23.86 2.96 9.59
N ALA A 134 24.11 4.24 9.34
CA ALA A 134 23.07 5.27 9.33
C ALA A 134 22.01 4.99 8.24
N THR A 135 22.44 4.61 7.04
CA THR A 135 21.52 4.24 5.95
C THR A 135 20.72 2.99 6.27
N LEU A 136 21.35 1.97 6.84
CA LEU A 136 20.66 0.75 7.24
C LEU A 136 19.58 1.02 8.27
N LEU A 137 19.91 1.76 9.32
CA LEU A 137 18.95 2.13 10.34
C LEU A 137 17.79 2.92 9.74
N TRP A 138 18.10 3.94 8.93
CA TRP A 138 17.12 4.80 8.29
C TRP A 138 16.17 4.03 7.37
N LEU A 139 16.72 3.26 6.43
CA LEU A 139 15.93 2.51 5.47
C LEU A 139 15.14 1.37 6.12
N SER A 140 15.69 0.74 7.16
CA SER A 140 14.95 -0.26 7.93
C SER A 140 13.78 0.35 8.67
N GLN A 141 13.91 1.57 9.19
CA GLN A 141 12.79 2.31 9.76
C GLN A 141 11.77 2.67 8.68
N CYS A 142 12.19 3.19 7.52
CA CYS A 142 11.28 3.48 6.42
C CYS A 142 10.51 2.23 5.97
N TRP A 143 11.21 1.11 5.76
CA TRP A 143 10.65 -0.15 5.27
C TRP A 143 9.73 -0.81 6.29
N ASN A 144 10.16 -0.87 7.55
CA ASN A 144 9.46 -1.62 8.60
C ASN A 144 8.41 -0.79 9.36
N SER A 145 8.43 0.54 9.30
CA SER A 145 7.45 1.40 9.99
C SER A 145 5.99 1.18 9.52
N GLN A 146 5.80 0.56 8.35
CA GLN A 146 4.49 0.33 7.73
C GLN A 146 4.01 -1.13 7.80
N LEU A 147 4.71 -1.99 8.56
CA LEU A 147 4.59 -3.45 8.52
C LEU A 147 3.19 -4.06 8.75
N GLN A 148 2.18 -3.30 9.18
CA GLN A 148 0.88 -3.86 9.51
C GLN A 148 -0.29 -3.42 8.64
N SER A 149 -0.15 -2.37 7.80
CA SER A 149 -1.28 -1.92 6.95
C SER A 149 -0.93 -1.65 5.49
N ASP A 150 0.32 -1.36 5.13
CA ASP A 150 0.67 -0.98 3.75
C ASP A 150 2.18 -1.12 3.43
N PRO A 151 2.71 -2.35 3.36
CA PRO A 151 4.14 -2.60 3.17
C PRO A 151 4.62 -2.25 1.75
N TYR A 152 5.91 -1.94 1.63
CA TYR A 152 6.58 -1.87 0.34
C TYR A 152 6.68 -3.26 -0.30
N HIS A 153 6.54 -3.29 -1.62
CA HIS A 153 6.63 -4.51 -2.42
C HIS A 153 7.97 -4.59 -3.16
N GLY A 154 8.50 -3.46 -3.60
CA GLY A 154 9.74 -3.41 -4.36
C GLY A 154 10.52 -2.12 -4.16
N ILE A 155 11.74 -2.12 -4.68
CA ILE A 155 12.64 -0.97 -4.67
C ILE A 155 12.90 -0.52 -6.11
N LEU A 156 12.89 0.80 -6.35
CA LEU A 156 13.40 1.41 -7.58
C LEU A 156 14.50 2.38 -7.20
N SER A 157 15.70 2.16 -7.71
CA SER A 157 16.88 2.86 -7.21
C SER A 157 17.86 3.24 -8.33
N PHE A 158 18.66 4.27 -8.08
CA PHE A 158 19.62 4.81 -9.04
C PHE A 158 21.03 4.92 -8.45
N SER A 159 22.05 4.57 -9.23
CA SER A 159 23.48 4.76 -8.92
C SER A 159 23.83 4.28 -7.51
N GLN A 160 24.38 5.13 -6.65
CA GLN A 160 24.71 4.81 -5.26
C GLN A 160 23.54 4.17 -4.48
N GLY A 161 22.30 4.64 -4.69
CA GLY A 161 21.11 4.05 -4.08
C GLY A 161 20.78 2.66 -4.64
N ALA A 162 21.08 2.41 -5.92
CA ALA A 162 20.93 1.10 -6.55
C ALA A 162 21.98 0.10 -6.07
N SER A 163 23.21 0.56 -5.90
CA SER A 163 24.30 -0.21 -5.30
C SER A 163 23.98 -0.61 -3.87
N PHE A 164 23.42 0.31 -3.06
CA PHE A 164 22.93 -0.02 -1.72
C PHE A 164 21.77 -1.03 -1.78
N ALA A 165 20.75 -0.77 -2.61
CA ALA A 165 19.57 -1.62 -2.73
C ALA A 165 19.95 -3.07 -3.06
N GLY A 166 20.75 -3.29 -4.11
CA GLY A 166 21.15 -4.63 -4.52
C GLY A 166 21.99 -5.41 -3.49
N MET A 167 22.52 -4.73 -2.46
CA MET A 167 23.20 -5.38 -1.34
C MET A 167 22.29 -5.62 -0.13
N TRP A 168 21.25 -4.81 0.04
CA TRP A 168 20.41 -4.85 1.24
C TRP A 168 19.79 -6.23 1.51
N PRO A 169 19.34 -7.01 0.50
CA PRO A 169 18.84 -8.36 0.72
C PRO A 169 19.86 -9.35 1.31
N LEU A 170 21.16 -9.05 1.22
CA LEU A 170 22.24 -9.87 1.77
C LEU A 170 22.36 -9.77 3.30
N ILE A 171 21.66 -8.80 3.91
CA ILE A 171 21.78 -8.53 5.33
C ILE A 171 20.92 -9.51 6.12
N SER A 172 21.59 -10.38 6.86
CA SER A 172 20.97 -11.40 7.70
C SER A 172 20.50 -10.88 9.06
N THR A 173 21.00 -9.72 9.51
CA THR A 173 20.63 -9.13 10.81
C THR A 173 19.15 -8.72 10.81
N GLU A 174 18.33 -9.38 11.65
CA GLU A 174 16.87 -9.24 11.67
C GLU A 174 16.34 -7.82 11.91
N GLN A 175 17.12 -6.96 12.58
CA GLN A 175 16.78 -5.54 12.77
C GLN A 175 16.83 -4.75 11.45
N TYR A 176 17.73 -5.13 10.54
CA TYR A 176 18.02 -4.41 9.31
C TYR A 176 17.50 -5.09 8.05
N LYS A 177 16.82 -6.22 8.21
CA LYS A 177 16.37 -7.06 7.11
C LYS A 177 15.26 -6.39 6.30
N CYS A 178 15.42 -6.38 4.98
CA CYS A 178 14.40 -5.94 4.03
C CYS A 178 13.33 -7.05 3.87
N ARG A 179 12.44 -7.19 4.86
CA ARG A 179 11.44 -8.26 4.87
C ARG A 179 10.44 -8.10 3.74
N ASN A 180 10.04 -9.22 3.13
CA ASN A 180 9.02 -9.26 2.08
C ASN A 180 9.34 -8.43 0.83
N LEU A 181 10.62 -8.14 0.56
CA LEU A 181 11.02 -7.57 -0.74
C LEU A 181 10.66 -8.56 -1.85
N ARG A 182 9.94 -8.09 -2.87
CA ARG A 182 9.40 -8.92 -3.95
C ARG A 182 10.10 -8.69 -5.28
N PHE A 183 10.64 -7.49 -5.50
CA PHE A 183 11.43 -7.19 -6.68
C PHE A 183 12.30 -5.95 -6.50
N GLU A 184 13.31 -5.81 -7.36
CA GLU A 184 14.16 -4.61 -7.45
C GLU A 184 14.28 -4.09 -8.88
N ILE A 185 14.34 -2.78 -9.04
CA ILE A 185 14.66 -2.08 -10.28
C ILE A 185 15.92 -1.25 -10.01
N LEU A 186 17.05 -1.72 -10.50
CA LEU A 186 18.39 -1.18 -10.23
C LEU A 186 18.90 -0.44 -11.46
N ILE A 187 19.08 0.88 -11.36
CA ILE A 187 19.52 1.73 -12.48
C ILE A 187 20.96 2.19 -12.25
N ASN A 188 21.88 1.86 -13.17
CA ASN A 188 23.32 2.16 -13.09
C ASN A 188 23.95 1.74 -11.74
N SER A 189 23.61 0.56 -11.23
CA SER A 189 24.18 -0.01 -10.00
C SER A 189 25.63 -0.45 -10.19
N TYR A 190 26.38 -0.50 -9.10
CA TYR A 190 27.74 -1.06 -9.02
C TYR A 190 27.93 -1.76 -7.67
N ILE A 191 29.05 -2.45 -7.49
CA ILE A 191 29.41 -3.04 -6.20
C ILE A 191 30.24 -2.00 -5.44
N PRO A 192 29.76 -1.45 -4.32
CA PRO A 192 30.54 -0.52 -3.49
C PRO A 192 31.87 -1.15 -3.07
N CYS A 193 32.95 -0.38 -3.20
CA CYS A 193 34.31 -0.80 -2.84
C CYS A 193 34.94 0.22 -1.88
N PRO A 194 35.82 -0.22 -0.97
CA PRO A 194 36.16 -1.61 -0.63
C PRO A 194 34.98 -2.33 0.05
N PRO A 195 34.96 -3.68 0.06
CA PRO A 195 34.02 -4.40 0.90
C PRO A 195 34.25 -3.95 2.35
N PRO A 196 33.21 -3.78 3.17
CA PRO A 196 33.44 -3.47 4.58
C PRO A 196 34.23 -4.63 5.22
N GLU A 197 35.50 -4.38 5.63
CA GLU A 197 36.39 -5.38 6.25
C GLU A 197 35.74 -6.10 7.44
N LYS A 198 34.84 -5.39 8.13
CA LYS A 198 33.83 -5.91 9.04
C LYS A 198 32.49 -5.23 8.75
N GLY A 199 31.62 -5.90 8.00
CA GLY A 199 30.18 -5.80 8.16
C GLY A 199 29.48 -4.60 7.52
N PHE A 200 28.71 -4.89 6.48
CA PHE A 200 27.46 -4.20 6.19
C PHE A 200 26.38 -4.85 7.07
N GLY A 201 26.19 -4.41 8.32
CA GLY A 201 25.30 -5.11 9.26
C GLY A 201 25.66 -6.60 9.46
N ASN A 202 26.97 -6.90 9.49
CA ASN A 202 27.61 -8.24 9.53
C ASN A 202 27.77 -9.00 8.21
N VAL A 203 27.47 -8.42 7.04
CA VAL A 203 27.81 -9.04 5.74
C VAL A 203 29.33 -9.20 5.61
N THR A 204 29.77 -10.44 5.46
CA THR A 204 31.16 -10.84 5.26
C THR A 204 31.64 -10.50 3.85
N ARG A 205 32.97 -10.42 3.65
CA ARG A 205 33.56 -10.25 2.31
C ARG A 205 33.14 -11.37 1.34
N GLN A 206 32.96 -12.59 1.84
CA GLN A 206 32.52 -13.74 1.04
C GLN A 206 31.06 -13.58 0.59
N GLU A 207 30.17 -13.20 1.51
CA GLU A 207 28.78 -12.84 1.19
C GLU A 207 28.71 -11.63 0.24
N HIS A 208 29.69 -10.73 0.32
CA HIS A 208 29.78 -9.57 -0.54
C HIS A 208 30.28 -9.87 -1.95
N TYR A 209 31.00 -10.98 -2.22
CA TYR A 209 31.64 -11.20 -3.53
C TYR A 209 31.37 -12.55 -4.19
N GLU A 210 31.17 -13.64 -3.44
CA GLU A 210 31.37 -14.99 -4.01
C GLU A 210 30.14 -15.90 -3.93
N ASP A 211 29.21 -15.73 -2.97
CA ASP A 211 28.23 -16.80 -2.68
C ASP A 211 26.73 -16.42 -2.64
N ASN A 212 26.32 -15.19 -2.96
CA ASN A 212 24.93 -14.78 -2.78
C ASN A 212 24.18 -14.51 -4.08
N ILE A 213 23.68 -15.57 -4.70
CA ILE A 213 22.71 -15.43 -5.78
C ILE A 213 21.35 -15.09 -5.16
N LEU A 214 20.93 -13.84 -5.32
CA LEU A 214 19.66 -13.31 -4.87
C LEU A 214 18.52 -13.87 -5.73
N ASN A 215 17.67 -14.69 -5.11
CA ASN A 215 16.42 -15.15 -5.70
C ASN A 215 15.31 -14.11 -5.50
N ILE A 216 15.55 -12.90 -6.02
CA ILE A 216 14.61 -11.78 -6.02
C ILE A 216 14.50 -11.31 -7.46
N PRO A 217 13.30 -11.29 -8.06
CA PRO A 217 13.10 -10.73 -9.39
C PRO A 217 13.70 -9.34 -9.51
N SER A 218 14.61 -9.14 -10.46
CA SER A 218 15.28 -7.86 -10.66
C SER A 218 15.23 -7.39 -12.11
N LEU A 219 15.17 -6.06 -12.28
CA LEU A 219 15.39 -5.37 -13.53
C LEU A 219 16.62 -4.47 -13.38
N HIS A 220 17.61 -4.68 -14.25
CA HIS A 220 18.81 -3.87 -14.32
C HIS A 220 18.79 -3.00 -15.56
N VAL A 221 18.94 -1.70 -15.36
CA VAL A 221 18.99 -0.69 -16.44
C VAL A 221 20.32 0.04 -16.36
N TYR A 222 21.14 0.01 -17.41
CA TYR A 222 22.41 0.72 -17.37
C TYR A 222 22.90 1.18 -18.74
N GLY A 223 23.68 2.26 -18.69
CA GLY A 223 24.28 2.89 -19.85
C GLY A 223 25.59 2.22 -20.27
N VAL A 224 25.74 1.92 -21.56
CA VAL A 224 27.02 1.38 -22.10
C VAL A 224 28.10 2.46 -22.19
N ASN A 225 27.70 3.72 -22.40
CA ASN A 225 28.59 4.89 -22.50
C ASN A 225 28.62 5.69 -21.18
N ASN A 226 28.63 5.00 -20.04
CA ASN A 226 28.57 5.62 -18.73
C ASN A 226 29.99 5.72 -18.12
N ASP A 227 30.50 6.95 -18.05
CA ASP A 227 31.84 7.25 -17.51
C ASP A 227 31.91 7.30 -15.98
N ILE A 228 30.75 7.28 -15.29
CA ILE A 228 30.67 7.33 -13.83
C ILE A 228 30.61 5.92 -13.24
N VAL A 229 29.73 5.08 -13.79
CA VAL A 229 29.60 3.67 -13.43
C VAL A 229 29.71 2.88 -14.73
N ARG A 230 30.82 2.19 -14.93
CA ARG A 230 31.08 1.48 -16.18
C ARG A 230 30.07 0.35 -16.35
N ALA A 231 29.76 0.02 -17.60
CA ALA A 231 28.85 -1.09 -17.91
C ALA A 231 29.34 -2.43 -17.31
N GLU A 232 30.65 -2.64 -17.26
CA GLU A 232 31.25 -3.81 -16.61
C GLU A 232 30.89 -3.89 -15.12
N GLU A 233 30.90 -2.77 -14.40
CA GLU A 233 30.56 -2.72 -12.98
C GLU A 233 29.08 -3.04 -12.73
N SER A 234 28.19 -2.53 -13.59
CA SER A 234 26.77 -2.91 -13.55
C SER A 234 26.56 -4.40 -13.86
N ARG A 235 27.32 -4.98 -14.79
CA ARG A 235 27.25 -6.42 -15.08
C ARG A 235 27.70 -7.28 -13.91
N GLU A 236 28.65 -6.84 -13.09
CA GLU A 236 29.02 -7.57 -11.87
C GLU A 236 27.88 -7.63 -10.85
N VAL A 237 27.03 -6.60 -10.79
CA VAL A 237 25.81 -6.64 -9.96
C VAL A 237 24.79 -7.61 -10.55
N VAL A 238 24.57 -7.57 -11.88
CA VAL A 238 23.62 -8.47 -12.58
C VAL A 238 23.89 -9.94 -12.28
N LYS A 239 25.16 -10.36 -12.26
CA LYS A 239 25.58 -11.76 -11.97
C LYS A 239 25.15 -12.28 -10.60
N ARG A 240 24.74 -11.39 -9.69
CA ARG A 240 24.32 -11.73 -8.32
C ARG A 240 22.83 -12.05 -8.21
N PHE A 241 22.06 -11.94 -9.29
CA PHE A 241 20.62 -12.20 -9.26
C PHE A 241 20.29 -13.45 -10.09
N VAL A 242 19.28 -14.21 -9.66
CA VAL A 242 18.72 -15.32 -10.45
C VAL A 242 17.83 -14.73 -11.55
N ASP A 243 18.07 -15.12 -12.80
CA ASP A 243 17.27 -14.75 -13.98
C ASP A 243 16.90 -13.24 -14.08
N PRO A 244 17.89 -12.31 -13.97
CA PRO A 244 17.63 -10.89 -14.02
C PRO A 244 17.16 -10.44 -15.41
N VAL A 245 16.24 -9.47 -15.45
CA VAL A 245 15.91 -8.75 -16.68
C VAL A 245 16.93 -7.64 -16.86
N VAL A 246 17.50 -7.51 -18.06
CA VAL A 246 18.54 -6.51 -18.35
C VAL A 246 18.11 -5.62 -19.52
N TYR A 247 18.26 -4.31 -19.36
CA TYR A 247 18.11 -3.33 -20.42
C TYR A 247 19.34 -2.43 -20.49
N GLU A 248 20.18 -2.68 -21.50
CA GLU A 248 21.31 -1.85 -21.84
C GLU A 248 20.87 -0.71 -22.76
N HIS A 249 21.46 0.48 -22.60
CA HIS A 249 21.15 1.63 -23.44
C HIS A 249 22.38 2.48 -23.76
N GLU A 250 22.32 3.25 -24.84
CA GLU A 250 23.46 4.06 -25.31
C GLU A 250 23.68 5.37 -24.51
N PHE A 251 22.68 5.79 -23.73
CA PHE A 251 22.81 6.96 -22.85
C PHE A 251 23.77 6.66 -21.71
N GLY A 252 24.50 7.66 -21.20
CA GLY A 252 25.46 7.50 -20.10
C GLY A 252 24.81 7.28 -18.74
N HIS A 253 25.22 8.03 -17.72
CA HIS A 253 24.73 7.90 -16.34
C HIS A 253 23.31 8.48 -16.13
N ALA A 254 22.29 7.89 -16.75
CA ALA A 254 20.91 8.35 -16.66
C ALA A 254 19.91 7.18 -16.79
N LEU A 255 18.65 7.42 -16.40
CA LEU A 255 17.52 6.61 -16.86
C LEU A 255 17.04 7.19 -18.20
N PRO A 256 17.02 6.40 -19.29
CA PRO A 256 16.57 6.90 -20.59
C PRO A 256 15.10 7.33 -20.56
N GLY A 257 14.82 8.53 -21.06
CA GLY A 257 13.46 9.00 -21.27
C GLY A 257 12.79 8.40 -22.51
N THR A 258 13.18 7.20 -22.93
CA THR A 258 12.73 6.58 -24.18
C THR A 258 11.54 5.65 -23.95
N GLN A 259 10.73 5.47 -24.99
CA GLN A 259 9.56 4.61 -24.91
C GLN A 259 9.94 3.14 -24.69
N GLU A 260 11.07 2.71 -25.24
CA GLU A 260 11.64 1.37 -25.08
C GLU A 260 11.98 1.11 -23.62
N CYS A 261 12.70 2.03 -22.97
CA CYS A 261 13.03 1.91 -21.55
C CYS A 261 11.76 1.84 -20.69
N PHE A 262 10.79 2.72 -20.97
CA PHE A 262 9.54 2.73 -20.21
C PHE A 262 8.70 1.47 -20.44
N ASN A 263 8.73 0.88 -21.64
CA ASN A 263 8.10 -0.40 -21.94
C ASN A 263 8.70 -1.54 -21.12
N VAL A 264 10.04 -1.60 -21.03
CA VAL A 264 10.71 -2.65 -20.24
C VAL A 264 10.32 -2.55 -18.76
N VAL A 265 10.33 -1.34 -18.19
CA VAL A 265 9.92 -1.12 -16.80
C VAL A 265 8.43 -1.47 -16.60
N ALA A 266 7.56 -1.06 -17.54
CA ALA A 266 6.14 -1.36 -17.49
C ALA A 266 5.85 -2.86 -17.53
N GLU A 267 6.53 -3.58 -18.42
CA GLU A 267 6.39 -5.03 -18.57
C GLU A 267 6.89 -5.79 -17.34
N PHE A 268 8.02 -5.37 -16.77
CA PHE A 268 8.53 -5.91 -15.52
C PHE A 268 7.52 -5.73 -14.37
N LEU A 269 7.02 -4.50 -14.16
CA LEU A 269 6.03 -4.21 -13.12
C LEU A 269 4.70 -4.93 -13.35
N ARG A 270 4.30 -5.14 -14.60
CA ARG A 270 3.11 -5.92 -14.94
C ARG A 270 3.28 -7.38 -14.53
N ARG A 271 4.43 -7.98 -14.83
CA ARG A 271 4.74 -9.37 -14.49
C ARG A 271 4.81 -9.57 -12.98
N GLU A 272 5.59 -8.76 -12.28
CA GLU A 272 5.73 -8.89 -10.82
C GLU A 272 4.42 -8.53 -10.11
N GLY A 273 3.69 -7.52 -10.60
CA GLY A 273 2.39 -7.17 -10.09
C GLY A 273 1.35 -8.28 -10.19
N ARG A 274 1.34 -9.04 -11.28
CA ARG A 274 0.48 -10.22 -11.41
C ARG A 274 0.81 -11.27 -10.34
N ARG A 275 2.09 -11.59 -10.16
CA ARG A 275 2.54 -12.54 -9.12
C ARG A 275 2.11 -12.09 -7.73
N LEU A 276 2.25 -10.80 -7.44
CA LEU A 276 1.80 -10.25 -6.15
C LEU A 276 0.30 -10.41 -5.94
N LEU A 277 -0.50 -10.09 -6.95
CA LEU A 277 -1.96 -10.22 -6.89
C LEU A 277 -2.40 -11.68 -6.70
N GLU A 278 -1.77 -12.61 -7.42
CA GLU A 278 -2.00 -14.05 -7.27
C GLU A 278 -1.68 -14.50 -5.83
N ASP A 279 -0.53 -14.08 -5.28
CA ASP A 279 -0.16 -14.37 -3.88
C ASP A 279 -1.12 -13.74 -2.86
N TYR A 280 -1.72 -12.58 -3.18
CA TYR A 280 -2.72 -11.93 -2.34
C TYR A 280 -4.02 -12.73 -2.31
N ASP A 281 -4.51 -13.15 -3.48
CA ASP A 281 -5.73 -13.94 -3.60
C ASP A 281 -5.59 -15.29 -2.87
N GLU A 282 -4.46 -15.98 -3.01
CA GLU A 282 -4.18 -17.22 -2.26
C GLU A 282 -4.17 -17.01 -0.74
N ARG A 283 -3.54 -15.93 -0.26
CA ARG A 283 -3.52 -15.59 1.18
C ARG A 283 -4.91 -15.27 1.70
N ILE A 284 -5.70 -14.50 0.96
CA ILE A 284 -7.09 -14.18 1.33
C ILE A 284 -7.92 -15.47 1.42
N LEU A 285 -7.82 -16.35 0.42
CA LEU A 285 -8.52 -17.63 0.42
C LEU A 285 -8.11 -18.51 1.61
N SER A 286 -6.80 -18.59 1.91
CA SER A 286 -6.29 -19.31 3.08
C SER A 286 -6.85 -18.75 4.39
N MET A 287 -6.84 -17.42 4.56
CA MET A 287 -7.39 -16.77 5.77
C MET A 287 -8.90 -17.00 5.90
N GLN A 288 -9.66 -16.91 4.80
CA GLN A 288 -11.09 -17.20 4.80
C GLN A 288 -11.37 -18.66 5.21
N SER A 289 -10.57 -19.61 4.73
CA SER A 289 -10.66 -21.01 5.13
C SER A 289 -10.37 -21.21 6.62
N GLN A 290 -9.33 -20.54 7.15
CA GLN A 290 -8.99 -20.57 8.57
C GLN A 290 -10.12 -19.98 9.44
N LEU A 291 -10.68 -18.84 9.03
CA LEU A 291 -11.78 -18.19 9.73
C LEU A 291 -13.00 -19.12 9.80
N LYS A 292 -13.37 -19.74 8.68
CA LYS A 292 -14.47 -20.68 8.61
C LYS A 292 -14.25 -21.91 9.49
N SER A 293 -13.02 -22.43 9.55
CA SER A 293 -12.67 -23.53 10.45
C SER A 293 -12.80 -23.12 11.92
N LEU A 294 -12.40 -21.90 12.26
CA LEU A 294 -12.51 -21.36 13.62
C LEU A 294 -13.98 -21.18 14.03
N GLU A 295 -14.82 -20.65 13.13
CA GLU A 295 -16.27 -20.52 13.33
C GLU A 295 -16.93 -21.88 13.58
N PHE A 296 -16.55 -22.91 12.81
CA PHE A 296 -17.05 -24.27 13.00
C PHE A 296 -16.67 -24.86 14.36
N GLN A 297 -15.41 -24.68 14.78
CA GLN A 297 -14.92 -25.13 16.09
C GLN A 297 -15.64 -24.40 17.23
N ALA A 298 -15.78 -23.08 17.13
CA ALA A 298 -16.51 -22.28 18.11
C ALA A 298 -17.98 -22.71 18.21
N GLY A 299 -18.66 -22.91 17.07
CA GLY A 299 -20.04 -23.40 17.03
C GLY A 299 -20.20 -24.78 17.67
N SER A 300 -19.25 -25.68 17.43
CA SER A 300 -19.24 -27.02 18.03
C SER A 300 -19.06 -26.96 19.55
N LEU A 301 -18.17 -26.10 20.04
CA LEU A 301 -17.97 -25.88 21.48
C LEU A 301 -19.21 -25.27 22.14
N ILE A 302 -19.85 -24.29 21.50
CA ILE A 302 -21.09 -23.68 22.00
C ILE A 302 -22.22 -24.71 22.05
N ALA A 303 -22.37 -25.54 21.02
CA ALA A 303 -23.37 -26.60 20.99
C ALA A 303 -23.13 -27.61 22.12
N HIS A 304 -21.89 -28.06 22.30
CA HIS A 304 -21.52 -28.98 23.38
C HIS A 304 -21.79 -28.38 24.76
N GLU A 305 -21.38 -27.13 25.00
CA GLU A 305 -21.66 -26.44 26.28
C GLU A 305 -23.17 -26.26 26.49
N SER A 306 -23.94 -26.01 25.43
CA SER A 306 -25.40 -25.89 25.51
C SER A 306 -26.09 -27.24 25.78
N GLU A 307 -25.51 -28.36 25.36
CA GLU A 307 -26.00 -29.70 25.72
C GLU A 307 -25.68 -30.05 27.19
N VAL A 308 -24.49 -29.69 27.67
CA VAL A 308 -24.05 -29.97 29.04
C VAL A 308 -24.71 -29.03 30.06
N ASN A 309 -24.80 -27.74 29.72
CA ASN A 309 -25.35 -26.66 30.54
C ASN A 309 -26.37 -25.83 29.73
N PRO A 310 -27.56 -26.39 29.45
CA PRO A 310 -28.55 -25.69 28.65
C PRO A 310 -29.00 -24.39 29.34
N PRO A 311 -28.95 -23.25 28.63
CA PRO A 311 -29.45 -21.98 29.15
C PRO A 311 -30.89 -22.11 29.68
N ARG A 312 -31.20 -21.44 30.80
CA ARG A 312 -32.55 -21.45 31.41
C ARG A 312 -33.68 -21.13 30.42
N ALA A 313 -33.41 -20.31 29.40
CA ALA A 313 -34.36 -19.99 28.33
C ALA A 313 -34.68 -21.16 27.39
N LEU A 314 -33.71 -22.07 27.15
CA LEU A 314 -33.91 -23.30 26.36
C LEU A 314 -34.55 -24.42 27.20
N MET A 315 -34.35 -24.39 28.53
CA MET A 315 -34.98 -25.31 29.49
C MET A 315 -36.38 -24.88 29.92
N ALA A 316 -36.88 -23.72 29.45
CA ALA A 316 -38.22 -23.28 29.73
C ALA A 316 -39.21 -24.23 29.04
N VAL A 317 -39.69 -25.22 29.80
CA VAL A 317 -40.79 -26.08 29.39
C VAL A 317 -41.97 -25.16 29.10
N ILE A 318 -42.37 -25.04 27.83
CA ILE A 318 -43.68 -24.52 27.47
C ILE A 318 -44.66 -25.55 28.03
N ASP A 319 -45.13 -25.30 29.25
CA ASP A 319 -46.19 -26.09 29.85
C ASP A 319 -47.38 -26.09 28.88
N ARG A 320 -48.08 -27.22 28.72
CA ARG A 320 -49.26 -27.30 27.83
C ARG A 320 -50.34 -26.27 28.23
N ASN A 321 -50.27 -25.79 29.47
CA ASN A 321 -51.13 -24.74 30.02
C ASN A 321 -50.58 -23.30 29.83
N ALA A 322 -49.32 -23.12 29.44
CA ALA A 322 -48.69 -21.80 29.21
C ALA A 322 -49.04 -21.17 27.84
N VAL A 323 -49.65 -21.94 26.92
CA VAL A 323 -50.39 -21.41 25.75
C VAL A 323 -51.84 -21.02 26.10
N GLY A 324 -52.21 -21.04 27.38
CA GLY A 324 -53.49 -20.53 27.89
C GLY A 324 -53.46 -19.01 28.01
N GLY A 325 -53.61 -18.31 26.89
CA GLY A 325 -53.51 -16.84 26.87
C GLY A 325 -54.24 -16.14 25.73
N TRP A 326 -55.30 -16.73 25.16
CA TRP A 326 -56.24 -15.95 24.38
C TRP A 326 -57.68 -16.26 24.79
N SER A 327 -58.10 -15.70 25.92
CA SER A 327 -59.52 -15.51 26.26
C SER A 327 -60.06 -14.28 25.52
N GLY A 328 -59.88 -14.25 24.19
CA GLY A 328 -60.61 -13.35 23.32
C GLY A 328 -61.86 -14.06 22.86
N GLY A 329 -63.00 -13.79 23.49
CA GLY A 329 -64.28 -14.41 23.12
C GLY A 329 -64.57 -14.21 21.64
N ARG A 330 -64.48 -15.28 20.84
CA ARG A 330 -65.11 -15.38 19.54
C ARG A 330 -65.46 -16.83 19.21
N ARG A 331 -66.74 -16.99 18.90
CA ARG A 331 -67.45 -18.11 18.26
C ARG A 331 -66.55 -19.13 17.54
N VAL A 332 -66.85 -20.39 17.83
CA VAL A 332 -66.49 -21.56 17.04
C VAL A 332 -66.95 -21.37 15.60
N GLU A 333 -66.00 -21.31 14.67
CA GLU A 333 -66.15 -21.63 13.25
C GLU A 333 -65.16 -22.77 12.95
N PRO A 334 -65.58 -23.88 12.32
CA PRO A 334 -64.73 -25.05 12.16
C PRO A 334 -63.82 -24.86 10.93
N GLY A 335 -62.54 -24.54 11.13
CA GLY A 335 -61.57 -24.58 10.03
C GLY A 335 -60.34 -23.69 10.16
N GLY A 336 -59.58 -23.79 11.26
CA GLY A 336 -58.38 -22.95 11.44
C GLY A 336 -57.32 -23.55 12.36
N GLY A 337 -56.77 -24.71 11.98
CA GLY A 337 -55.47 -25.17 12.48
C GLY A 337 -54.39 -24.79 11.49
N ALA A 338 -53.24 -24.30 11.96
CA ALA A 338 -52.09 -24.04 11.10
C ALA A 338 -51.64 -25.35 10.39
N PRO A 339 -51.35 -25.31 9.08
CA PRO A 339 -50.99 -26.52 8.34
C PRO A 339 -49.65 -27.07 8.80
N CYS A 340 -49.53 -28.40 8.78
CA CYS A 340 -48.32 -29.14 9.14
C CYS A 340 -47.19 -28.80 8.14
N PRO A 341 -45.90 -28.77 8.56
CA PRO A 341 -44.79 -28.40 7.68
C PRO A 341 -44.64 -29.26 6.41
N GLU A 342 -45.22 -30.47 6.38
CA GLU A 342 -45.21 -31.35 5.21
C GLU A 342 -46.07 -30.85 4.03
N ASP A 343 -47.06 -29.99 4.29
CA ASP A 343 -47.93 -29.42 3.25
C ASP A 343 -47.28 -28.24 2.50
N PHE A 344 -46.17 -27.69 3.02
CA PHE A 344 -45.45 -26.60 2.35
C PHE A 344 -44.59 -27.08 1.18
N VAL A 345 -44.24 -28.38 1.15
CA VAL A 345 -43.41 -28.98 0.10
C VAL A 345 -44.23 -29.53 -1.07
N LYS A 346 -45.57 -29.63 -0.92
CA LYS A 346 -46.49 -30.04 -1.98
C LYS A 346 -47.49 -28.93 -2.32
N GLY A 347 -47.00 -27.78 -2.77
CA GLY A 347 -47.88 -26.64 -3.09
C GLY A 347 -47.34 -25.64 -4.12
N VAL A 348 -46.36 -26.02 -4.95
CA VAL A 348 -45.83 -25.16 -6.02
C VAL A 348 -46.60 -25.34 -7.35
N GLY A 349 -47.53 -26.29 -7.42
CA GLY A 349 -48.24 -26.64 -8.67
C GLY A 349 -49.46 -25.79 -9.04
N GLU A 350 -50.11 -25.09 -8.10
CA GLU A 350 -51.41 -24.46 -8.38
C GLU A 350 -51.55 -23.09 -7.71
N ARG A 351 -50.99 -22.05 -8.35
CA ARG A 351 -51.45 -20.67 -8.16
C ARG A 351 -51.90 -20.10 -9.50
N GLY A 352 -53.16 -20.42 -9.84
CA GLY A 352 -53.88 -19.83 -10.95
C GLY A 352 -55.12 -19.09 -10.47
N LYS A 353 -55.19 -17.79 -10.82
CA LYS A 353 -56.38 -16.93 -11.00
C LYS A 353 -57.04 -16.21 -9.79
N GLY A 354 -56.95 -14.87 -9.85
CA GLY A 354 -57.95 -13.86 -9.37
C GLY A 354 -57.86 -13.49 -7.88
N GLY A 355 -58.03 -12.25 -7.40
CA GLY A 355 -58.39 -10.94 -7.97
C GLY A 355 -58.45 -9.90 -6.81
N LYS A 356 -58.28 -8.61 -7.15
CA LYS A 356 -58.28 -7.34 -6.37
C LYS A 356 -58.97 -7.29 -4.97
N GLN A 357 -58.38 -6.55 -4.00
CA GLN A 357 -58.84 -5.19 -3.60
C GLN A 357 -58.03 -4.53 -2.44
N GLU A 358 -57.77 -3.24 -2.66
CA GLU A 358 -57.55 -2.05 -1.82
C GLU A 358 -57.26 -2.14 -0.31
N GLY A 359 -56.23 -1.40 0.13
CA GLY A 359 -55.92 -1.13 1.53
C GLY A 359 -56.18 0.35 1.91
N PRO A 360 -56.50 0.65 3.18
CA PRO A 360 -56.51 2.02 3.68
C PRO A 360 -55.43 2.30 4.75
N ASP A 361 -54.61 3.31 4.44
CA ASP A 361 -54.32 4.53 5.21
C ASP A 361 -54.16 4.45 6.75
N ARG A 362 -52.94 4.73 7.24
CA ARG A 362 -52.61 4.90 8.67
C ARG A 362 -52.52 6.39 9.01
N ARG A 363 -53.55 6.92 9.68
CA ARG A 363 -53.47 8.19 10.43
C ARG A 363 -53.03 7.93 11.87
N MET A 364 -52.08 8.73 12.35
CA MET A 364 -51.73 8.82 13.78
C MET A 364 -52.73 9.70 14.53
N PRO A 365 -53.02 9.42 15.82
CA PRO A 365 -53.74 10.34 16.66
C PRO A 365 -52.82 11.14 17.60
N GLU A 366 -53.11 12.45 17.65
CA GLU A 366 -52.65 13.44 18.63
C GLU A 366 -53.15 13.11 20.05
N LYS A 367 -52.39 13.51 21.07
CA LYS A 367 -52.86 13.62 22.46
C LYS A 367 -52.89 15.09 22.88
N LYS A 368 -54.07 15.53 23.31
CA LYS A 368 -54.36 16.80 23.99
C LYS A 368 -54.01 16.73 25.48
N GLU A 369 -53.64 17.89 26.00
CA GLU A 369 -53.49 18.27 27.40
C GLU A 369 -54.84 18.45 28.12
N GLU A 370 -54.82 18.25 29.43
CA GLU A 370 -55.51 18.94 30.54
C GLU A 370 -55.01 18.23 31.82
N GLY A 371 -54.52 18.83 32.91
CA GLY A 371 -54.79 20.13 33.54
C GLY A 371 -55.19 19.82 35.00
N GLY A 372 -54.40 20.24 35.99
CA GLY A 372 -54.75 20.03 37.42
C GLY A 372 -53.65 20.43 38.41
N GLU A 373 -53.93 21.50 39.15
CA GLU A 373 -53.08 22.29 40.05
C GLU A 373 -52.67 21.63 41.37
N GLY A 374 -51.67 22.22 42.05
CA GLY A 374 -51.40 21.98 43.48
C GLY A 374 -50.06 22.53 43.94
N GLY A 375 -50.05 23.76 44.47
CA GLY A 375 -48.86 24.54 44.82
C GLY A 375 -48.10 24.15 46.10
N GLY A 376 -47.02 24.88 46.37
CA GLY A 376 -46.27 24.79 47.63
C GLY A 376 -44.89 25.44 47.53
N GLY A 377 -44.74 26.65 48.08
CA GLY A 377 -43.58 27.51 47.94
C GLY A 377 -42.36 27.15 48.80
N GLY A 378 -41.28 27.92 48.62
CA GLY A 378 -40.09 27.86 49.48
C GLY A 378 -38.89 28.59 48.90
N LYS A 379 -38.77 29.90 49.20
CA LYS A 379 -37.54 30.69 49.11
C LYS A 379 -36.49 30.16 50.11
N THR A 380 -35.21 30.31 49.79
CA THR A 380 -34.20 31.05 50.59
C THR A 380 -32.85 31.02 49.87
N ASP A 381 -32.32 32.23 49.69
CA ASP A 381 -30.92 32.71 49.77
C ASP A 381 -29.75 31.97 49.09
#